data_AF-D4CD87-F1
#
_entry.id   AF-D4CD87-F1
#
_cell.length_a   1.000
_cell.length_b   1.000
_cell.length_c   1.000
_cell.angle_alpha   90.00
_cell.angle_beta   90.00
_cell.angle_gamma   90.00
#
_symmetry.space_group_name_H-M   'P 1'
#
loop_
_entity.id
_entity.type
_entity.pdbx_description
1 polymer ?
#
loop_
_entity_poly.entity_id
_entity_poly.type
_entity_poly.pdbx_seq_one_letter_code
_entity_poly.pdbx_strand_id
1 'polypeptide(L)'
;MKKLGLIINPVAGMGGSVGLKGTDHMVEEALRRGAKPRANERVRIALAELLELKDEIEILTYPGDMGAEAAEELGFKTAVLMPEGGKDLNALLDSSRADTLSLARRLKEEGVDLLLFAGGDGTARDIYEGVGTELPALGIPAGVKIHSPVYAKNPQSAGSLAKLWLSGKVTKTAEQEVLDIDEDLYRQEIINTRLYGYLSVPLEHVFTQNRKAPTPLSETAAIESIAHEIVEHMDPDTYYLIGAGTTTRGIMQMLGLKNTLIGVDLIKNRELVANDLYGDKILDYIRGKKTKLVVTVTGGQGFLFGRGNQQITPEVIREIGRENIIIIATKAKIAEFHHQPFLVDTPDQKLNQELCGYYRVVTAYGEFTMCRVSEN
;
A
#
# COMPACT_ATOMS: atom_id res chain seq x y z
N MET A 1 -0.81 -8.09 -32.89
CA MET A 1 0.21 -7.49 -32.03
C MET A 1 -0.51 -6.54 -31.08
N LYS A 2 -0.29 -6.69 -29.78
CA LYS A 2 -0.85 -5.85 -28.73
C LYS A 2 -0.05 -4.56 -28.61
N LYS A 3 -0.72 -3.43 -28.42
CA LYS A 3 -0.08 -2.13 -28.22
C LYS A 3 0.01 -1.83 -26.73
N LEU A 4 1.21 -1.67 -26.21
CA LEU A 4 1.46 -1.28 -24.82
C LEU A 4 1.92 0.17 -24.78
N GLY A 5 1.16 1.05 -24.16
CA GLY A 5 1.61 2.41 -23.85
C GLY A 5 2.58 2.40 -22.67
N LEU A 6 3.69 3.13 -22.77
CA LEU A 6 4.65 3.29 -21.67
C LEU A 6 4.95 4.77 -21.42
N ILE A 7 4.80 5.20 -20.16
CA ILE A 7 5.18 6.55 -19.72
C ILE A 7 6.05 6.45 -18.46
N ILE A 8 7.26 6.99 -18.51
CA ILE A 8 8.15 7.07 -17.35
C ILE A 8 8.29 8.54 -16.97
N ASN A 9 8.02 8.88 -15.71
CA ASN A 9 8.49 10.12 -15.12
C ASN A 9 9.94 9.89 -14.65
N PRO A 10 10.97 10.39 -15.36
CA PRO A 10 12.36 10.00 -15.12
C PRO A 10 12.89 10.39 -13.74
N VAL A 11 12.36 11.48 -13.20
CA VAL A 11 12.78 12.09 -11.93
C VAL A 11 11.97 11.59 -10.72
N ALA A 12 11.04 10.66 -10.95
CA ALA A 12 10.22 10.09 -9.89
C ALA A 12 11.07 9.38 -8.82
N GLY A 13 10.71 9.61 -7.55
CA GLY A 13 11.37 8.97 -6.40
C GLY A 13 12.68 9.63 -5.95
N MET A 14 13.23 10.57 -6.71
CA MET A 14 14.48 11.26 -6.35
C MET A 14 14.36 12.08 -5.06
N GLY A 15 13.32 12.90 -4.90
CA GLY A 15 13.19 13.77 -3.72
C GLY A 15 13.15 12.99 -2.41
N GLY A 16 12.37 11.91 -2.36
CA GLY A 16 12.29 11.07 -1.16
C GLY A 16 13.59 10.41 -0.76
N SER A 17 14.42 10.01 -1.74
CA SER A 17 15.69 9.33 -1.47
C SER A 17 16.69 10.19 -0.69
N VAL A 18 16.52 11.51 -0.73
CA VAL A 18 17.36 12.50 -0.04
C VAL A 18 16.58 13.31 1.01
N GLY A 19 15.44 12.78 1.47
CA GLY A 19 14.61 13.40 2.50
C GLY A 19 13.90 14.69 2.08
N LEU A 20 13.85 15.00 0.77
CA LEU A 20 13.01 16.07 0.26
C LEU A 20 11.55 15.62 0.26
N LYS A 21 10.67 16.56 0.56
CA LYS A 21 9.23 16.31 0.68
C LYS A 21 8.51 16.21 -0.68
N GLY A 22 9.23 15.92 -1.77
CA GLY A 22 8.75 15.89 -3.15
C GLY A 22 9.92 16.12 -4.11
N THR A 23 9.73 15.91 -5.41
CA THR A 23 10.74 16.30 -6.42
C THR A 23 10.29 17.53 -7.23
N ASP A 24 9.04 17.98 -7.08
CA ASP A 24 8.49 19.12 -7.83
C ASP A 24 9.29 20.39 -7.53
N HIS A 25 9.84 21.00 -8.58
CA HIS A 25 10.74 22.16 -8.53
C HIS A 25 12.04 21.97 -7.71
N MET A 26 12.37 20.74 -7.30
CA MET A 26 13.51 20.44 -6.42
C MET A 26 14.44 19.38 -7.02
N VAL A 27 14.32 19.09 -8.33
CA VAL A 27 15.10 18.05 -9.00
C VAL A 27 16.61 18.35 -8.94
N GLU A 28 17.01 19.58 -9.21
CA GLU A 28 18.41 20.01 -9.12
C GLU A 28 18.97 19.88 -7.70
N GLU A 29 18.17 20.24 -6.69
CA GLU A 29 18.56 20.08 -5.28
C GLU A 29 18.64 18.60 -4.89
N ALA A 30 17.77 17.76 -5.42
CA ALA A 30 17.82 16.32 -5.20
C ALA A 30 19.11 15.73 -5.78
N LEU A 31 19.48 16.11 -7.00
CA LEU A 31 20.74 15.71 -7.63
C LEU A 31 21.95 16.22 -6.83
N ARG A 32 21.93 17.47 -6.35
CA ARG A 32 22.98 18.03 -5.50
C ARG A 32 23.18 17.24 -4.22
N ARG A 33 22.09 16.70 -3.65
CA ARG A 33 22.11 15.81 -2.46
C ARG A 33 22.46 14.36 -2.78
N GLY A 34 22.77 14.03 -4.03
CA GLY A 34 23.19 12.69 -4.45
C GLY A 34 22.05 11.74 -4.80
N ALA A 35 20.82 12.25 -5.01
CA ALA A 35 19.73 11.42 -5.51
C ALA A 35 20.08 10.86 -6.90
N LYS A 36 19.70 9.60 -7.15
CA LYS A 36 19.86 8.95 -8.44
C LYS A 36 18.49 8.64 -9.04
N PRO A 37 18.29 8.83 -10.36
CA PRO A 37 17.05 8.42 -11.01
C PRO A 37 16.94 6.90 -10.98
N ARG A 38 15.78 6.40 -10.55
CA ARG A 38 15.50 4.95 -10.41
C ARG A 38 14.27 4.49 -11.18
N ALA A 39 13.53 5.41 -11.81
CA ALA A 39 12.29 5.09 -12.51
C ALA A 39 12.54 4.09 -13.66
N ASN A 40 13.54 4.35 -14.51
CA ASN A 40 13.92 3.47 -15.62
C ASN A 40 14.34 2.07 -15.15
N GLU A 41 15.13 1.95 -14.07
CA GLU A 41 15.50 0.64 -13.49
C GLU A 41 14.26 -0.17 -13.07
N ARG A 42 13.30 0.49 -12.42
CA ARG A 42 12.07 -0.16 -11.96
C ARG A 42 11.18 -0.58 -13.13
N VAL A 43 11.13 0.22 -14.19
CA VAL A 43 10.42 -0.14 -15.42
C VAL A 43 11.06 -1.34 -16.10
N ARG A 44 12.39 -1.43 -16.16
CA ARG A 44 13.06 -2.62 -16.70
C ARG A 44 12.67 -3.90 -15.95
N ILE A 45 12.56 -3.84 -14.62
CA ILE A 45 12.08 -4.98 -13.81
C ILE A 45 10.65 -5.37 -14.22
N ALA A 46 9.76 -4.40 -14.43
CA ALA A 46 8.39 -4.68 -14.86
C ALA A 46 8.32 -5.23 -16.30
N LEU A 47 9.06 -4.65 -17.23
CA LEU A 47 9.10 -5.09 -18.64
C LEU A 47 9.76 -6.46 -18.79
N ALA A 48 10.70 -6.85 -17.90
CA ALA A 48 11.31 -8.18 -17.91
C ALA A 48 10.27 -9.31 -17.80
N GLU A 49 9.18 -9.10 -17.06
CA GLU A 49 8.06 -10.06 -16.96
C GLU A 49 7.33 -10.29 -18.29
N LEU A 50 7.42 -9.33 -19.20
CA LEU A 50 6.77 -9.34 -20.51
C LEU A 50 7.64 -9.93 -21.62
N LEU A 51 8.89 -10.33 -21.34
CA LEU A 51 9.83 -10.83 -22.36
C LEU A 51 9.31 -12.07 -23.10
N GLU A 52 8.50 -12.91 -22.44
CA GLU A 52 7.86 -14.06 -23.10
C GLU A 52 6.83 -13.66 -24.17
N LEU A 53 6.27 -12.44 -24.07
CA LEU A 53 5.29 -11.88 -25.01
C LEU A 53 5.93 -10.85 -25.95
N LYS A 54 7.26 -10.78 -25.98
CA LYS A 54 8.02 -9.72 -26.66
C LYS A 54 7.67 -9.55 -28.13
N ASP A 55 7.51 -10.65 -28.86
CA ASP A 55 7.18 -10.63 -30.29
C ASP A 55 5.69 -10.36 -30.55
N GLU A 56 4.87 -10.37 -29.49
CA GLU A 56 3.42 -10.12 -29.56
C GLU A 56 3.06 -8.69 -29.15
N ILE A 57 4.01 -7.93 -28.58
CA ILE A 57 3.81 -6.59 -28.02
C ILE A 57 4.61 -5.54 -28.80
N GLU A 58 3.97 -4.42 -29.11
CA GLU A 58 4.63 -3.19 -29.57
C GLU A 58 4.47 -2.10 -28.50
N ILE A 59 5.58 -1.54 -28.05
CA ILE A 59 5.59 -0.50 -27.02
C ILE A 59 5.54 0.86 -27.70
N LEU A 60 4.58 1.70 -27.32
CA LEU A 60 4.45 3.09 -27.77
C LEU A 60 4.85 4.00 -26.63
N THR A 61 5.80 4.90 -26.87
CA THR A 61 6.36 5.79 -25.83
C THR A 61 7.08 6.99 -26.45
N TYR A 62 7.60 7.89 -25.61
CA TYR A 62 8.47 9.00 -26.03
C TYR A 62 9.96 8.65 -25.95
N PRO A 63 10.84 9.44 -26.60
CA PRO A 63 12.28 9.20 -26.64
C PRO A 63 12.94 9.18 -25.26
N GLY A 64 14.16 8.63 -25.23
CA GLY A 64 15.05 8.71 -24.07
C GLY A 64 14.48 8.05 -22.81
N ASP A 65 14.71 8.74 -21.70
CA ASP A 65 14.33 8.33 -20.35
C ASP A 65 12.81 8.22 -20.12
N MET A 66 11.96 8.73 -21.03
CA MET A 66 10.50 8.62 -20.92
C MET A 66 9.95 7.23 -21.27
N GLY A 67 10.78 6.36 -21.86
CA GLY A 67 10.44 4.95 -22.04
C GLY A 67 11.16 4.24 -23.18
N ALA A 68 11.58 4.97 -24.21
CA ALA A 68 12.21 4.36 -25.39
C ALA A 68 13.46 3.55 -25.02
N GLU A 69 14.38 4.13 -24.24
CA GLU A 69 15.62 3.45 -23.84
C GLU A 69 15.34 2.15 -23.07
N ALA A 70 14.45 2.20 -22.07
CA ALA A 70 14.13 1.04 -21.26
C ALA A 70 13.49 -0.10 -22.08
N ALA A 71 12.64 0.23 -23.05
CA ALA A 71 11.99 -0.73 -23.93
C ALA A 71 12.96 -1.34 -24.96
N GLU A 72 13.76 -0.50 -25.61
CA GLU A 72 14.73 -0.89 -26.63
C GLU A 72 15.90 -1.69 -26.07
N GLU A 73 16.39 -1.38 -24.87
CA GLU A 73 17.44 -2.16 -24.19
C GLU A 73 17.02 -3.61 -23.91
N LEU A 74 15.74 -3.83 -23.60
CA LEU A 74 15.15 -5.17 -23.46
C LEU A 74 14.77 -5.78 -24.83
N GLY A 75 14.95 -5.00 -25.90
CA GLY A 75 14.78 -5.35 -27.30
C GLY A 75 13.34 -5.45 -27.77
N PHE A 76 12.37 -4.89 -27.04
CA PHE A 76 10.98 -4.83 -27.50
C PHE A 76 10.88 -4.06 -28.82
N LYS A 77 9.86 -4.39 -29.63
CA LYS A 77 9.51 -3.54 -30.76
C LYS A 77 8.93 -2.24 -30.21
N THR A 78 9.64 -1.14 -30.42
CA THR A 78 9.28 0.17 -29.87
C THR A 78 8.92 1.15 -30.98
N ALA A 79 7.75 1.76 -30.87
CA ALA A 79 7.31 2.88 -31.69
C ALA A 79 7.51 4.17 -30.87
N VAL A 80 8.62 4.86 -31.16
CA VAL A 80 8.96 6.13 -30.49
C VAL A 80 8.18 7.27 -31.14
N LEU A 81 7.24 7.84 -30.38
CA LEU A 81 6.40 8.95 -30.80
C LEU A 81 7.14 10.27 -30.57
N MET A 82 7.05 11.21 -31.52
CA MET A 82 7.69 12.51 -31.38
C MET A 82 6.84 13.47 -30.53
N PRO A 83 7.41 14.18 -29.54
CA PRO A 83 6.71 15.24 -28.81
C PRO A 83 6.20 16.34 -29.73
N GLU A 84 5.09 16.97 -29.35
CA GLU A 84 4.57 18.13 -30.07
C GLU A 84 5.62 19.25 -30.11
N GLY A 85 5.74 19.93 -31.26
CA GLY A 85 6.72 20.99 -31.44
C GLY A 85 8.17 20.53 -31.66
N GLY A 86 8.43 19.22 -31.74
CA GLY A 86 9.76 18.69 -32.06
C GLY A 86 10.78 18.86 -30.93
N LYS A 87 10.31 18.95 -29.69
CA LYS A 87 11.15 19.07 -28.50
C LYS A 87 12.07 17.86 -28.36
N ASP A 88 13.34 18.12 -28.07
CA ASP A 88 14.31 17.09 -27.72
C ASP A 88 14.11 16.67 -26.26
N LEU A 89 13.92 15.37 -26.00
CA LEU A 89 13.70 14.78 -24.67
C LEU A 89 14.83 13.80 -24.29
N ASN A 90 16.03 14.01 -24.82
CA ASN A 90 17.16 13.11 -24.60
C ASN A 90 17.83 13.27 -23.22
N ALA A 91 17.63 14.36 -22.48
CA ALA A 91 18.16 14.50 -21.12
C ALA A 91 17.10 14.31 -20.02
N LEU A 92 17.56 13.84 -18.86
CA LEU A 92 16.75 13.55 -17.67
C LEU A 92 15.81 14.70 -17.26
N LEU A 93 16.24 15.96 -17.44
CA LEU A 93 15.51 17.16 -17.03
C LEU A 93 14.68 17.80 -18.15
N ASP A 94 14.71 17.25 -19.37
CA ASP A 94 14.02 17.86 -20.51
C ASP A 94 12.52 17.52 -20.51
N SER A 95 12.14 16.42 -19.85
CA SER A 95 10.73 16.02 -19.69
C SER A 95 9.99 16.86 -18.65
N SER A 96 8.71 17.07 -18.87
CA SER A 96 7.83 17.85 -17.99
C SER A 96 6.47 17.20 -17.85
N ARG A 97 5.67 17.71 -16.91
CA ARG A 97 4.25 17.36 -16.77
C ARG A 97 3.48 17.50 -18.09
N ALA A 98 3.78 18.52 -18.90
CA ALA A 98 3.11 18.72 -20.18
C ALA A 98 3.42 17.58 -21.17
N ASP A 99 4.66 17.07 -21.15
CA ASP A 99 5.07 15.95 -21.99
C ASP A 99 4.36 14.65 -21.56
N THR A 100 4.22 14.41 -20.25
CA THR A 100 3.42 13.30 -19.69
C THR A 100 1.96 13.35 -20.16
N LEU A 101 1.31 14.52 -20.05
CA LEU A 101 -0.09 14.71 -20.48
C LEU A 101 -0.26 14.52 -21.99
N SER A 102 0.66 15.09 -22.77
CA SER A 102 0.67 14.97 -24.23
C SER A 102 0.80 13.51 -24.66
N LEU A 103 1.77 12.79 -24.09
CA LEU A 103 1.97 11.37 -24.39
C LEU A 103 0.76 10.54 -23.96
N ALA A 104 0.21 10.77 -22.76
CA ALA A 104 -0.96 10.05 -22.27
C ALA A 104 -2.16 10.17 -23.23
N ARG A 105 -2.47 11.40 -23.69
CA ARG A 105 -3.53 11.64 -24.68
C ARG A 105 -3.24 10.94 -26.00
N ARG A 106 -2.02 11.04 -26.50
CA ARG A 106 -1.62 10.39 -27.75
C ARG A 106 -1.71 8.87 -27.68
N LEU A 107 -1.33 8.26 -26.56
CA LEU A 107 -1.47 6.81 -26.37
C LEU A 107 -2.94 6.36 -26.33
N LYS A 108 -3.82 7.18 -25.77
CA LYS A 108 -5.27 6.96 -25.83
C LYS A 108 -5.78 7.03 -27.28
N GLU A 109 -5.36 8.03 -28.04
CA GLU A 109 -5.72 8.19 -29.46
C GLU A 109 -5.20 7.03 -30.34
N GLU A 110 -4.00 6.55 -30.08
CA GLU A 110 -3.39 5.40 -30.74
C GLU A 110 -4.06 4.05 -30.40
N GLY A 111 -4.98 4.06 -29.42
CA GLY A 111 -5.77 2.90 -29.01
C GLY A 111 -4.93 1.79 -28.39
N VAL A 112 -4.01 2.13 -27.49
CA VAL A 112 -3.21 1.11 -26.79
C VAL A 112 -4.09 0.19 -25.93
N ASP A 113 -3.72 -1.09 -25.81
CA ASP A 113 -4.47 -2.09 -25.04
C ASP A 113 -4.31 -1.90 -23.52
N LEU A 114 -3.20 -1.32 -23.09
CA LEU A 114 -2.84 -1.04 -21.70
C LEU A 114 -1.86 0.14 -21.65
N LEU A 115 -1.99 1.01 -20.65
CA LEU A 115 -1.02 2.05 -20.32
C LEU A 115 -0.25 1.67 -19.04
N LEU A 116 1.03 1.34 -19.17
CA LEU A 116 1.95 1.27 -18.04
C LEU A 116 2.58 2.63 -17.80
N PHE A 117 2.58 3.08 -16.55
CA PHE A 117 3.24 4.33 -16.18
C PHE A 117 4.08 4.18 -14.92
N ALA A 118 5.23 4.84 -14.87
CA ALA A 118 6.12 4.84 -13.71
C ALA A 118 6.23 6.23 -13.09
N GLY A 119 5.90 6.34 -11.80
CA GLY A 119 5.88 7.62 -11.10
C GLY A 119 5.44 7.52 -9.65
N GLY A 120 5.06 8.66 -9.07
CA GLY A 120 4.30 8.77 -7.82
C GLY A 120 2.93 9.42 -8.07
N ASP A 121 2.19 9.71 -7.01
CA ASP A 121 0.78 10.17 -7.10
C ASP A 121 0.56 11.37 -8.04
N GLY A 122 1.46 12.36 -8.07
CA GLY A 122 1.39 13.46 -9.03
C GLY A 122 1.43 12.99 -10.50
N THR A 123 2.18 11.93 -10.81
CA THR A 123 2.16 11.30 -12.14
C THR A 123 0.85 10.56 -12.38
N ALA A 124 0.29 9.85 -11.39
CA ALA A 124 -1.03 9.23 -11.55
C ALA A 124 -2.13 10.26 -11.84
N ARG A 125 -2.06 11.44 -11.20
CA ARG A 125 -2.91 12.59 -11.50
C ARG A 125 -2.77 13.05 -12.95
N ASP A 126 -1.53 13.20 -13.43
CA ASP A 126 -1.27 13.58 -14.82
C ASP A 126 -1.81 12.54 -15.82
N ILE A 127 -1.66 11.24 -15.52
CA ILE A 127 -2.21 10.17 -16.34
C ILE A 127 -3.74 10.27 -16.38
N TYR A 128 -4.41 10.44 -15.24
CA TYR A 128 -5.86 10.62 -15.18
C TYR A 128 -6.34 11.82 -16.00
N GLU A 129 -5.69 12.98 -15.87
CA GLU A 129 -6.00 14.15 -16.69
C GLU A 129 -5.79 13.93 -18.19
N GLY A 130 -4.88 13.03 -18.56
CA GLY A 130 -4.60 12.66 -19.94
C GLY A 130 -5.63 11.69 -20.54
N VAL A 131 -6.03 10.64 -19.79
CA VAL A 131 -6.78 9.51 -20.37
C VAL A 131 -8.17 9.27 -19.78
N GLY A 132 -8.47 9.77 -18.58
CA GLY A 132 -9.71 9.47 -17.85
C GLY A 132 -9.83 7.99 -17.48
N THR A 133 -11.04 7.42 -17.56
CA THR A 133 -11.33 6.01 -17.22
C THR A 133 -11.43 5.08 -18.43
N GLU A 134 -11.31 5.61 -19.65
CA GLU A 134 -11.53 4.85 -20.89
C GLU A 134 -10.39 3.89 -21.23
N LEU A 135 -9.15 4.25 -20.85
CA LEU A 135 -7.96 3.45 -21.12
C LEU A 135 -7.49 2.74 -19.84
N PRO A 136 -7.37 1.40 -19.85
CA PRO A 136 -6.78 0.68 -18.74
C PRO A 136 -5.36 1.17 -18.46
N ALA A 137 -5.10 1.59 -17.23
CA ALA A 137 -3.81 2.10 -16.78
C ALA A 137 -3.34 1.35 -15.53
N LEU A 138 -2.03 1.06 -15.46
CA LEU A 138 -1.42 0.38 -14.33
C LEU A 138 -0.11 1.05 -13.94
N GLY A 139 -0.02 1.47 -12.68
CA GLY A 139 1.14 2.15 -12.14
C GLY A 139 2.26 1.19 -11.71
N ILE A 140 3.48 1.47 -12.16
CA ILE A 140 4.74 0.92 -11.64
C ILE A 140 5.20 1.88 -10.53
N PRO A 141 5.23 1.45 -9.26
CA PRO A 141 5.54 2.37 -8.17
C PRO A 141 6.99 2.80 -8.29
N ALA A 142 7.27 4.09 -8.54
CA ALA A 142 8.64 4.64 -8.61
C ALA A 142 8.89 5.75 -7.57
N GLY A 143 7.83 6.35 -7.04
CA GLY A 143 7.87 7.27 -5.90
C GLY A 143 8.00 6.58 -4.55
N VAL A 144 8.36 7.36 -3.53
CA VAL A 144 8.44 6.93 -2.12
C VAL A 144 7.14 7.18 -1.33
N LYS A 145 6.20 7.95 -1.90
CA LYS A 145 4.93 8.36 -1.30
C LYS A 145 3.84 8.10 -2.33
N ILE A 146 3.32 6.89 -2.30
CA ILE A 146 2.28 6.45 -3.22
C ILE A 146 1.09 6.06 -2.36
N HIS A 147 -0.01 6.79 -2.55
CA HIS A 147 -1.27 6.64 -1.83
C HIS A 147 -2.38 6.15 -2.76
N SER A 148 -2.28 6.42 -4.06
CA SER A 148 -3.26 5.98 -5.04
C SER A 148 -3.24 4.44 -5.20
N PRO A 149 -4.39 3.74 -5.08
CA PRO A 149 -4.49 2.30 -5.33
C PRO A 149 -4.35 1.89 -6.82
N VAL A 150 -3.93 2.80 -7.70
CA VAL A 150 -3.68 2.55 -9.13
C VAL A 150 -2.33 1.90 -9.42
N TYR A 151 -1.48 1.77 -8.41
CA TYR A 151 -0.15 1.16 -8.51
C TYR A 151 -0.16 -0.30 -8.07
N ALA A 152 0.66 -1.13 -8.73
CA ALA A 152 0.95 -2.46 -8.23
C ALA A 152 1.82 -2.41 -6.95
N LYS A 153 1.84 -3.51 -6.18
CA LYS A 153 2.63 -3.66 -4.94
C LYS A 153 4.12 -3.37 -5.14
N ASN A 154 4.67 -3.75 -6.30
CA ASN A 154 6.06 -3.54 -6.69
C ASN A 154 6.20 -3.65 -8.23
N PRO A 155 7.36 -3.31 -8.82
CA PRO A 155 7.53 -3.35 -10.27
C PRO A 155 7.35 -4.75 -10.89
N GLN A 156 7.79 -5.81 -10.23
CA GLN A 156 7.57 -7.19 -10.70
C GLN A 156 6.08 -7.48 -10.82
N SER A 157 5.30 -7.17 -9.77
CA SER A 157 3.85 -7.36 -9.76
C SER A 157 3.13 -6.54 -10.84
N ALA A 158 3.62 -5.33 -11.17
CA ALA A 158 3.09 -4.54 -12.28
C ALA A 158 3.31 -5.27 -13.62
N GLY A 159 4.52 -5.79 -13.83
CA GLY A 159 4.86 -6.58 -15.01
C GLY A 159 4.03 -7.85 -15.13
N SER A 160 3.91 -8.63 -14.06
CA SER A 160 3.10 -9.86 -14.06
C SER A 160 1.62 -9.58 -14.34
N LEU A 161 1.03 -8.54 -13.75
CA LEU A 161 -0.36 -8.16 -14.01
C LEU A 161 -0.55 -7.65 -15.45
N ALA A 162 0.38 -6.87 -15.98
CA ALA A 162 0.38 -6.46 -17.39
C ALA A 162 0.45 -7.68 -18.33
N LYS A 163 1.27 -8.68 -18.02
CA LYS A 163 1.36 -9.94 -18.77
C LYS A 163 0.02 -10.65 -18.83
N LEU A 164 -0.66 -10.76 -17.69
CA LEU A 164 -1.97 -11.40 -17.60
C LEU A 164 -3.04 -10.64 -18.38
N TRP A 165 -3.02 -9.31 -18.35
CA TRP A 165 -3.91 -8.47 -19.14
C TRP A 165 -3.67 -8.64 -20.65
N LEU A 166 -2.42 -8.49 -21.10
CA LEU A 166 -2.05 -8.54 -22.51
C LEU A 166 -2.25 -9.93 -23.12
N SER A 167 -2.10 -10.99 -22.33
CA SER A 167 -2.41 -12.38 -22.72
C SER A 167 -3.91 -12.73 -22.62
N GLY A 168 -4.76 -11.79 -22.18
CA GLY A 168 -6.21 -11.99 -22.06
C GLY A 168 -6.65 -12.88 -20.89
N LYS A 169 -5.75 -13.23 -19.97
CA LYS A 169 -6.05 -13.98 -18.75
C LYS A 169 -6.79 -13.13 -17.72
N VAL A 170 -6.54 -11.83 -17.71
CA VAL A 170 -7.32 -10.82 -17.00
C VAL A 170 -8.02 -9.94 -18.02
N THR A 171 -9.33 -9.76 -17.87
CA THR A 171 -10.17 -9.01 -18.82
C THR A 171 -11.06 -7.96 -18.15
N LYS A 172 -11.03 -7.90 -16.82
CA LYS A 172 -11.82 -6.94 -16.03
C LYS A 172 -10.92 -5.87 -15.47
N THR A 173 -11.45 -4.66 -15.45
CA THR A 173 -10.87 -3.53 -14.73
C THR A 173 -11.77 -3.12 -13.57
N ALA A 174 -11.25 -2.31 -12.66
CA ALA A 174 -12.03 -1.51 -11.74
C ALA A 174 -11.55 -0.07 -11.74
N GLU A 175 -12.46 0.86 -11.47
CA GLU A 175 -12.11 2.24 -11.19
C GLU A 175 -11.42 2.33 -9.83
N GLN A 176 -10.21 2.87 -9.82
CA GLN A 176 -9.38 3.07 -8.64
C GLN A 176 -9.10 4.55 -8.47
N GLU A 177 -9.14 5.01 -7.22
CA GLU A 177 -8.96 6.42 -6.85
C GLU A 177 -7.56 6.91 -7.22
N VAL A 178 -7.50 8.12 -7.78
CA VAL A 178 -6.26 8.88 -7.94
C VAL A 178 -6.24 9.92 -6.84
N LEU A 179 -5.40 9.68 -5.84
CA LEU A 179 -5.19 10.51 -4.67
C LEU A 179 -3.85 11.19 -4.80
N ASP A 180 -3.79 12.48 -4.49
CA ASP A 180 -2.51 13.18 -4.43
C ASP A 180 -2.50 14.16 -3.25
N ILE A 181 -1.32 14.37 -2.70
CA ILE A 181 -1.10 15.22 -1.54
C ILE A 181 -0.61 16.57 -2.06
N ASP A 182 -1.19 17.64 -1.51
CA ASP A 182 -0.64 18.97 -1.72
C ASP A 182 0.76 19.05 -1.09
N GLU A 183 1.79 19.06 -1.93
CA GLU A 183 3.19 19.06 -1.47
C GLU A 183 3.54 20.31 -0.65
N ASP A 184 2.89 21.46 -0.87
CA ASP A 184 3.11 22.69 -0.10
C ASP A 184 2.52 22.59 1.31
N LEU A 185 1.30 22.06 1.43
CA LEU A 185 0.69 21.75 2.73
C LEU A 185 1.48 20.67 3.47
N TYR A 186 1.96 19.66 2.75
CA TYR A 186 2.78 18.60 3.32
C TYR A 186 4.15 19.10 3.79
N ARG A 187 4.74 20.09 3.08
CA ARG A 187 5.92 20.82 3.55
C ARG A 187 5.69 21.47 4.92
N GLN A 188 4.48 21.97 5.14
CA GLN A 188 3.99 22.54 6.41
C GLN A 188 3.46 21.50 7.42
N GLU A 189 3.68 20.20 7.18
CA GLU A 189 3.24 19.08 8.04
C GLU A 189 1.70 18.88 8.12
N ILE A 190 0.96 19.47 7.18
CA ILE A 190 -0.47 19.27 7.03
C ILE A 190 -0.71 18.20 5.96
N ILE A 191 -1.25 17.06 6.36
CA ILE A 191 -1.60 15.97 5.42
C ILE A 191 -3.01 16.24 4.89
N ASN A 192 -3.10 16.70 3.65
CA ASN A 192 -4.35 16.91 2.94
C ASN A 192 -4.34 16.09 1.64
N THR A 193 -4.89 14.87 1.70
CA THR A 193 -5.07 13.99 0.55
C THR A 193 -6.34 14.38 -0.19
N ARG A 194 -6.22 14.75 -1.47
CA ARG A 194 -7.36 15.12 -2.32
C ARG A 194 -7.61 14.05 -3.36
N LEU A 195 -8.89 13.72 -3.59
CA LEU A 195 -9.33 12.91 -4.71
C LEU A 195 -9.32 13.76 -5.99
N TYR A 196 -8.55 13.33 -6.99
CA TYR A 196 -8.49 13.98 -8.30
C TYR A 196 -9.37 13.29 -9.34
N GLY A 197 -9.59 11.98 -9.20
CA GLY A 197 -10.44 11.22 -10.10
C GLY A 197 -10.19 9.72 -9.98
N TYR A 198 -10.41 9.02 -11.09
CA TYR A 198 -10.33 7.57 -11.14
C TYR A 198 -9.62 7.08 -12.41
N LEU A 199 -8.82 6.04 -12.27
CA LEU A 199 -8.27 5.29 -13.40
C LEU A 199 -8.89 3.89 -13.46
N SER A 200 -9.08 3.37 -14.67
CA SER A 200 -9.51 1.99 -14.89
C SER A 200 -8.27 1.09 -14.79
N VAL A 201 -8.19 0.23 -13.78
CA VAL A 201 -7.00 -0.59 -13.48
C VAL A 201 -7.33 -2.08 -13.69
N PRO A 202 -6.49 -2.85 -14.41
CA PRO A 202 -6.65 -4.31 -14.50
C PRO A 202 -6.73 -4.98 -13.13
N LEU A 203 -7.69 -5.87 -12.94
CA LEU A 203 -7.86 -6.62 -11.69
C LEU A 203 -7.65 -8.12 -11.89
N GLU A 204 -6.59 -8.66 -11.31
CA GLU A 204 -6.45 -10.09 -11.15
C GLU A 204 -7.29 -10.57 -9.95
N HIS A 205 -8.44 -11.20 -10.24
CA HIS A 205 -9.09 -12.03 -9.24
C HIS A 205 -8.28 -13.31 -9.09
N VAL A 206 -7.33 -13.34 -8.15
CA VAL A 206 -6.71 -14.59 -7.70
C VAL A 206 -7.85 -15.53 -7.27
N PHE A 207 -8.08 -16.57 -8.07
CA PHE A 207 -9.01 -17.68 -7.87
C PHE A 207 -10.02 -17.55 -6.72
N THR A 208 -11.13 -16.85 -6.95
CA THR A 208 -12.32 -16.97 -6.09
C THR A 208 -13.38 -17.81 -6.81
N GLN A 209 -13.14 -19.11 -6.86
CA GLN A 209 -14.25 -20.05 -6.96
C GLN A 209 -15.02 -19.98 -5.64
N ASN A 210 -16.01 -19.10 -5.59
CA ASN A 210 -17.27 -19.30 -4.88
C ASN A 210 -18.26 -18.22 -5.32
N ARG A 211 -19.25 -18.62 -6.14
CA ARG A 211 -20.41 -17.83 -6.59
C ARG A 211 -21.37 -17.42 -5.44
N LYS A 212 -20.86 -17.26 -4.22
CA LYS A 212 -21.57 -16.76 -3.03
C LYS A 212 -20.67 -15.95 -2.07
N ALA A 213 -19.47 -15.53 -2.48
CA ALA A 213 -18.63 -14.66 -1.65
C ALA A 213 -18.93 -13.18 -1.96
N PRO A 214 -19.20 -12.34 -0.94
CA PRO A 214 -19.36 -10.90 -1.13
C PRO A 214 -18.06 -10.27 -1.69
N THR A 215 -18.22 -9.16 -2.43
CA THR A 215 -17.11 -8.36 -2.98
C THR A 215 -16.06 -8.06 -1.90
N PRO A 216 -14.74 -8.21 -2.18
CA PRO A 216 -13.72 -7.85 -1.21
C PRO A 216 -13.86 -6.38 -0.80
N LEU A 217 -13.96 -6.12 0.50
CA LEU A 217 -13.92 -4.76 1.03
C LEU A 217 -12.54 -4.14 0.74
N SER A 218 -12.49 -2.84 0.46
CA SER A 218 -11.22 -2.11 0.47
C SER A 218 -10.55 -2.27 1.84
N GLU A 219 -9.22 -2.15 1.93
CA GLU A 219 -8.52 -2.33 3.21
C GLU A 219 -9.06 -1.35 4.28
N THR A 220 -9.38 -0.11 3.89
CA THR A 220 -10.03 0.88 4.75
C THR A 220 -11.40 0.40 5.22
N ALA A 221 -12.27 -0.08 4.32
CA ALA A 221 -13.59 -0.57 4.68
C ALA A 221 -13.53 -1.85 5.54
N ALA A 222 -12.52 -2.70 5.34
CA ALA A 222 -12.27 -3.85 6.19
C ALA A 222 -11.85 -3.42 7.60
N ILE A 223 -10.97 -2.43 7.72
CA ILE A 223 -10.56 -1.85 9.01
C ILE A 223 -11.77 -1.19 9.70
N GLU A 224 -12.59 -0.42 8.99
CA GLU A 224 -13.82 0.18 9.52
C GLU A 224 -14.81 -0.88 10.01
N SER A 225 -15.00 -1.95 9.24
CA SER A 225 -15.88 -3.07 9.62
C SER A 225 -15.41 -3.77 10.90
N ILE A 226 -14.10 -4.02 11.02
CA ILE A 226 -13.47 -4.54 12.24
C ILE A 226 -13.64 -3.55 13.40
N ALA A 227 -13.40 -2.26 13.16
CA ALA A 227 -13.54 -1.24 14.20
C ALA A 227 -14.98 -1.19 14.74
N HIS A 228 -15.98 -1.29 13.86
CA HIS A 228 -17.39 -1.34 14.24
C HIS A 228 -17.68 -2.55 15.15
N GLU A 229 -17.19 -3.74 14.77
CA GLU A 229 -17.32 -4.95 15.57
C GLU A 229 -16.75 -4.77 16.98
N ILE A 230 -15.54 -4.21 17.08
CA ILE A 230 -14.88 -4.03 18.37
C ILE A 230 -15.57 -2.98 19.23
N VAL A 231 -15.93 -1.82 18.67
CA VAL A 231 -16.57 -0.72 19.40
C VAL A 231 -17.96 -1.09 19.89
N GLU A 232 -18.74 -1.81 19.07
CA GLU A 232 -20.08 -2.27 19.43
C GLU A 232 -20.04 -3.26 20.61
N HIS A 233 -19.06 -4.16 20.63
CA HIS A 233 -18.89 -5.18 21.67
C HIS A 233 -17.93 -4.77 22.79
N MET A 234 -17.69 -3.47 22.99
CA MET A 234 -16.95 -3.01 24.18
C MET A 234 -17.81 -3.16 25.43
N ASP A 235 -17.29 -3.87 26.42
CA ASP A 235 -17.92 -4.05 27.72
C ASP A 235 -17.87 -2.75 28.53
N PRO A 236 -18.95 -2.41 29.24
CA PRO A 236 -18.93 -1.30 30.18
C PRO A 236 -17.94 -1.59 31.33
N ASP A 237 -17.36 -0.53 31.86
CA ASP A 237 -16.42 -0.56 32.98
C ASP A 237 -15.18 -1.43 32.79
N THR A 238 -14.81 -1.68 31.54
CA THR A 238 -13.64 -2.47 31.15
C THR A 238 -12.60 -1.59 30.47
N TYR A 239 -11.34 -1.78 30.83
CA TYR A 239 -10.21 -1.13 30.17
C TYR A 239 -9.86 -1.90 28.89
N TYR A 240 -9.53 -1.18 27.84
CA TYR A 240 -9.02 -1.74 26.60
C TYR A 240 -7.65 -1.15 26.31
N LEU A 241 -6.65 -2.02 26.32
CA LEU A 241 -5.29 -1.71 25.89
C LEU A 241 -5.23 -1.92 24.37
N ILE A 242 -5.10 -0.83 23.63
CA ILE A 242 -5.08 -0.83 22.16
C ILE A 242 -3.63 -0.83 21.70
N GLY A 243 -3.20 -1.94 21.11
CA GLY A 243 -1.84 -2.10 20.59
C GLY A 243 -1.56 -1.25 19.35
N ALA A 244 -0.29 -1.12 19.01
CA ALA A 244 0.15 -0.41 17.82
C ALA A 244 -0.35 -1.03 16.52
N GLY A 245 -0.56 -0.21 15.49
CA GLY A 245 -0.90 -0.69 14.14
C GLY A 245 -2.01 0.09 13.43
N THR A 246 -2.06 -0.08 12.10
CA THR A 246 -3.07 0.57 11.25
C THR A 246 -4.48 0.01 11.48
N THR A 247 -4.60 -1.30 11.77
CA THR A 247 -5.88 -1.95 12.03
C THR A 247 -6.47 -1.52 13.39
N THR A 248 -5.64 -1.43 14.42
CA THR A 248 -6.06 -0.95 15.75
C THR A 248 -6.35 0.55 15.77
N ARG A 249 -5.66 1.34 14.94
CA ARG A 249 -5.99 2.76 14.72
C ARG A 249 -7.42 2.97 14.25
N GLY A 250 -7.98 2.07 13.43
CA GLY A 250 -9.38 2.17 12.99
C GLY A 250 -10.37 2.25 14.15
N ILE A 251 -10.10 1.54 15.25
CA ILE A 251 -10.91 1.58 16.48
C ILE A 251 -10.85 2.97 17.12
N MET A 252 -9.64 3.51 17.29
CA MET A 252 -9.46 4.83 17.89
C MET A 252 -10.08 5.94 17.04
N GLN A 253 -9.96 5.85 15.72
CA GLN A 253 -10.58 6.78 14.77
C GLN A 253 -12.10 6.74 14.85
N MET A 254 -12.70 5.54 14.91
CA MET A 254 -14.13 5.37 15.06
C MET A 254 -14.67 5.96 16.38
N LEU A 255 -13.88 5.89 17.44
CA LEU A 255 -14.21 6.50 18.73
C LEU A 255 -13.94 8.02 18.77
N GLY A 256 -13.34 8.59 17.73
CA GLY A 256 -12.92 10.00 17.72
C GLY A 256 -11.81 10.32 18.72
N LEU A 257 -11.01 9.33 19.11
CA LEU A 257 -9.96 9.46 20.11
C LEU A 257 -8.58 9.67 19.47
N LYS A 258 -7.72 10.40 20.17
CA LYS A 258 -6.30 10.50 19.82
C LYS A 258 -5.66 9.11 19.87
N ASN A 259 -4.84 8.79 18.88
CA ASN A 259 -4.16 7.50 18.78
C ASN A 259 -2.65 7.65 18.56
N THR A 260 -1.91 6.62 18.91
CA THR A 260 -0.47 6.52 18.63
C THR A 260 -0.23 5.43 17.60
N LEU A 261 0.58 5.71 16.57
CA LEU A 261 0.83 4.73 15.49
C LEU A 261 1.71 3.55 15.96
N ILE A 262 2.70 3.84 16.83
CA ILE A 262 3.71 2.89 17.30
C ILE A 262 3.56 2.63 18.81
N GLY A 263 2.70 3.38 19.50
CA GLY A 263 2.47 3.29 20.94
C GLY A 263 1.29 2.39 21.30
N VAL A 264 1.08 2.24 22.60
CA VAL A 264 -0.06 1.50 23.17
C VAL A 264 -0.96 2.49 23.91
N ASP A 265 -2.23 2.53 23.55
CA ASP A 265 -3.19 3.46 24.14
C ASP A 265 -4.14 2.71 25.09
N LEU A 266 -4.62 3.39 26.13
CA LEU A 266 -5.56 2.83 27.10
C LEU A 266 -6.86 3.60 27.07
N ILE A 267 -7.94 2.89 26.82
CA ILE A 267 -9.29 3.46 26.81
C ILE A 267 -10.18 2.75 27.85
N LYS A 268 -11.18 3.46 28.35
CA LYS A 268 -12.24 2.90 29.20
C LYS A 268 -13.54 3.61 28.84
N ASN A 269 -14.64 2.88 28.73
CA ASN A 269 -15.96 3.46 28.42
C ASN A 269 -15.92 4.38 27.18
N ARG A 270 -15.16 3.98 26.16
CA ARG A 270 -14.97 4.73 24.89
C ARG A 270 -14.28 6.10 25.05
N GLU A 271 -13.64 6.34 26.19
CA GLU A 271 -12.83 7.54 26.45
C GLU A 271 -11.36 7.18 26.64
N LEU A 272 -10.49 8.09 26.22
CA LEU A 272 -9.04 7.95 26.37
C LEU A 272 -8.64 8.16 27.83
N VAL A 273 -8.05 7.13 28.44
CA VAL A 273 -7.52 7.21 29.82
C VAL A 273 -6.06 7.62 29.80
N ALA A 274 -5.28 7.00 28.90
CA ALA A 274 -3.88 7.33 28.70
C ALA A 274 -3.47 7.02 27.26
N ASN A 275 -2.48 7.76 26.77
CA ASN A 275 -1.99 7.69 25.40
C ASN A 275 -0.48 7.44 25.43
N ASP A 276 0.01 6.64 24.47
CA ASP A 276 1.44 6.32 24.30
C ASP A 276 2.09 5.73 25.58
N LEU A 277 1.47 4.69 26.12
CA LEU A 277 1.98 3.96 27.26
C LEU A 277 3.15 3.04 26.88
N TYR A 278 4.10 2.91 27.80
CA TYR A 278 5.30 2.08 27.66
C TYR A 278 5.74 1.49 29.01
N GLY A 279 6.33 0.30 28.97
CA GLY A 279 6.95 -0.37 30.12
C GLY A 279 6.00 -0.55 31.32
N ASP A 280 6.54 -0.40 32.53
CA ASP A 280 5.84 -0.64 33.80
C ASP A 280 4.60 0.25 34.00
N LYS A 281 4.52 1.40 33.32
CA LYS A 281 3.34 2.28 33.39
C LYS A 281 2.07 1.55 32.96
N ILE A 282 2.15 0.65 31.97
CA ILE A 282 0.98 -0.12 31.54
C ILE A 282 0.45 -0.94 32.71
N LEU A 283 1.33 -1.66 33.43
CA LEU A 283 0.97 -2.46 34.60
C LEU A 283 0.31 -1.62 35.69
N ASP A 284 0.83 -0.43 35.99
CA ASP A 284 0.26 0.47 36.99
C ASP A 284 -1.19 0.86 36.65
N TYR A 285 -1.49 1.03 35.36
CA TYR A 285 -2.85 1.33 34.92
C TYR A 285 -3.80 0.14 34.98
N ILE A 286 -3.33 -1.08 34.70
CA ILE A 286 -4.21 -2.24 34.50
C ILE A 286 -4.31 -3.14 35.73
N ARG A 287 -3.37 -3.06 36.68
CA ARG A 287 -3.27 -3.98 37.82
C ARG A 287 -4.57 -4.04 38.62
N GLY A 288 -5.13 -5.25 38.76
CA GLY A 288 -6.37 -5.49 39.48
C GLY A 288 -7.63 -4.90 38.83
N LYS A 289 -7.55 -4.46 37.56
CA LYS A 289 -8.66 -3.91 36.80
C LYS A 289 -9.03 -4.86 35.66
N LYS A 290 -10.33 -4.96 35.36
CA LYS A 290 -10.82 -5.69 34.18
C LYS A 290 -10.25 -5.04 32.92
N THR A 291 -9.37 -5.76 32.24
CA THR A 291 -8.62 -5.23 31.10
C THR A 291 -8.63 -6.24 29.95
N LYS A 292 -8.86 -5.76 28.73
CA LYS A 292 -8.72 -6.53 27.49
C LYS A 292 -7.62 -5.93 26.63
N LEU A 293 -6.95 -6.77 25.84
CA LEU A 293 -5.88 -6.36 24.94
C LEU A 293 -6.35 -6.51 23.49
N VAL A 294 -6.38 -5.42 22.73
CA VAL A 294 -6.67 -5.46 21.30
C VAL A 294 -5.38 -5.30 20.51
N VAL A 295 -5.01 -6.32 19.74
CA VAL A 295 -3.74 -6.36 18.99
C VAL A 295 -3.96 -6.82 17.55
N THR A 296 -3.08 -6.37 16.66
CA THR A 296 -2.97 -6.86 15.28
C THR A 296 -1.60 -7.48 15.06
N VAL A 297 -1.51 -8.38 14.09
CA VAL A 297 -0.22 -8.91 13.62
C VAL A 297 0.58 -7.86 12.84
N THR A 298 1.91 -7.95 12.95
CA THR A 298 2.87 -7.13 12.20
C THR A 298 2.88 -7.55 10.73
N GLY A 299 2.63 -6.60 9.82
CA GLY A 299 2.57 -6.85 8.37
C GLY A 299 3.89 -7.41 7.82
N GLY A 300 3.79 -8.40 6.92
CA GLY A 300 4.94 -9.06 6.28
C GLY A 300 5.77 -10.00 7.17
N GLN A 301 5.69 -9.90 8.50
CA GLN A 301 6.48 -10.72 9.43
C GLN A 301 5.64 -11.70 10.27
N GLY A 302 4.37 -11.39 10.52
CA GLY A 302 3.44 -12.32 11.19
C GLY A 302 3.58 -12.39 12.71
N PHE A 303 4.41 -11.55 13.34
CA PHE A 303 4.52 -11.50 14.80
C PHE A 303 3.26 -10.88 15.41
N LEU A 304 2.68 -11.61 16.38
CA LEU A 304 1.61 -11.15 17.25
C LEU A 304 2.18 -10.46 18.50
N PHE A 305 3.26 -10.98 19.07
CA PHE A 305 3.94 -10.41 20.24
C PHE A 305 5.46 -10.48 20.10
N GLY A 306 6.13 -9.51 20.75
CA GLY A 306 7.58 -9.37 20.73
C GLY A 306 8.00 -8.28 19.76
N ARG A 307 8.12 -8.61 18.48
CA ARG A 307 8.54 -7.64 17.46
C ARG A 307 7.42 -6.68 17.11
N GLY A 308 7.74 -5.37 17.12
CA GLY A 308 6.82 -4.30 16.76
C GLY A 308 5.88 -3.85 17.89
N ASN A 309 5.86 -4.53 19.03
CA ASN A 309 5.02 -4.18 20.19
C ASN A 309 5.66 -4.51 21.54
N GLN A 310 6.97 -4.26 21.66
CA GLN A 310 7.78 -4.56 22.86
C GLN A 310 7.30 -3.86 24.13
N GLN A 311 6.46 -2.83 24.01
CA GLN A 311 5.80 -2.19 25.16
C GLN A 311 4.87 -3.15 25.90
N ILE A 312 4.32 -4.16 25.22
CA ILE A 312 3.46 -5.18 25.81
C ILE A 312 4.36 -6.28 26.39
N THR A 313 4.83 -6.06 27.61
CA THR A 313 5.77 -6.97 28.28
C THR A 313 5.11 -8.30 28.71
N PRO A 314 5.89 -9.35 29.00
CA PRO A 314 5.35 -10.61 29.53
C PRO A 314 4.44 -10.44 30.76
N GLU A 315 4.78 -9.52 31.65
CA GLU A 315 4.01 -9.19 32.85
C GLU A 315 2.65 -8.58 32.49
N VAL A 316 2.61 -7.68 31.50
CA VAL A 316 1.37 -7.08 30.99
C VAL A 316 0.47 -8.17 30.42
N ILE A 317 1.02 -9.06 29.59
CA ILE A 317 0.25 -10.15 28.97
C ILE A 317 -0.34 -11.08 30.05
N ARG A 318 0.43 -11.39 31.10
CA ARG A 318 -0.04 -12.23 32.21
C ARG A 318 -1.10 -11.56 33.07
N GLU A 319 -0.96 -10.27 33.37
CA GLU A 319 -1.97 -9.51 34.12
C GLU A 319 -3.30 -9.45 33.35
N ILE A 320 -3.24 -9.33 32.02
CA ILE A 320 -4.44 -9.32 31.16
C ILE A 320 -5.04 -10.72 31.01
N GLY A 321 -4.21 -11.75 30.87
CA GLY A 321 -4.67 -13.12 30.64
C GLY A 321 -4.98 -13.41 29.17
N ARG A 322 -4.68 -14.64 28.73
CA ARG A 322 -4.78 -15.08 27.33
C ARG A 322 -6.22 -14.95 26.78
N GLU A 323 -7.21 -15.20 27.62
CA GLU A 323 -8.63 -15.15 27.30
C GLU A 323 -9.15 -13.74 27.02
N ASN A 324 -8.43 -12.71 27.45
CA ASN A 324 -8.77 -11.30 27.25
C ASN A 324 -8.02 -10.66 26.08
N ILE A 325 -7.30 -11.47 25.28
CA ILE A 325 -6.62 -11.04 24.07
C ILE A 325 -7.59 -11.11 22.88
N ILE A 326 -7.89 -9.95 22.32
CA ILE A 326 -8.66 -9.77 21.10
C ILE A 326 -7.68 -9.52 19.96
N ILE A 327 -7.62 -10.47 19.02
CA ILE A 327 -6.79 -10.32 17.82
C ILE A 327 -7.66 -9.79 16.68
N ILE A 328 -7.19 -8.76 16.00
CA ILE A 328 -7.83 -8.19 14.82
C ILE A 328 -6.88 -8.21 13.63
N ALA A 329 -7.39 -8.56 12.45
CA ALA A 329 -6.64 -8.45 11.20
C ALA A 329 -7.59 -8.49 10.01
N THR A 330 -7.30 -7.73 8.95
CA THR A 330 -8.06 -7.85 7.70
C THR A 330 -7.81 -9.21 7.05
N LYS A 331 -8.79 -9.72 6.29
CA LYS A 331 -8.63 -10.97 5.53
C LYS A 331 -7.43 -10.90 4.59
N ALA A 332 -7.17 -9.72 4.01
CA ALA A 332 -5.99 -9.47 3.18
C ALA A 332 -4.70 -9.69 3.97
N LYS A 333 -4.58 -9.08 5.16
CA LYS A 333 -3.41 -9.25 6.04
C LYS A 333 -3.22 -10.72 6.45
N ILE A 334 -4.29 -11.45 6.76
CA ILE A 334 -4.20 -12.89 7.08
C ILE A 334 -3.72 -13.69 5.86
N ALA A 335 -4.21 -13.37 4.66
CA ALA A 335 -3.87 -14.08 3.44
C ALA A 335 -2.38 -13.93 3.06
N GLU A 336 -1.73 -12.82 3.42
CA GLU A 336 -0.29 -12.60 3.18
C GLU A 336 0.60 -13.67 3.83
N PHE A 337 0.11 -14.34 4.87
CA PHE A 337 0.88 -15.36 5.60
C PHE A 337 0.75 -16.76 4.99
N HIS A 338 0.02 -16.96 3.88
CA HIS A 338 -0.03 -18.23 3.14
C HIS A 338 -0.24 -19.48 4.04
N HIS A 339 -1.15 -19.40 5.01
CA HIS A 339 -1.45 -20.44 6.01
C HIS A 339 -0.35 -20.71 7.07
N GLN A 340 0.69 -19.88 7.14
CA GLN A 340 1.65 -19.90 8.24
C GLN A 340 1.00 -19.40 9.54
N PRO A 341 1.43 -19.93 10.70
CA PRO A 341 0.97 -19.44 11.99
C PRO A 341 1.47 -18.01 12.24
N PHE A 342 0.75 -17.28 13.09
CA PHE A 342 1.29 -16.07 13.70
C PHE A 342 2.36 -16.43 14.72
N LEU A 343 3.35 -15.56 14.88
CA LEU A 343 4.53 -15.85 15.67
C LEU A 343 4.50 -15.08 17.00
N VAL A 344 4.99 -15.72 18.06
CA VAL A 344 5.27 -15.05 19.34
C VAL A 344 6.76 -15.17 19.67
N ASP A 345 7.36 -14.04 20.04
CA ASP A 345 8.80 -13.89 20.30
C ASP A 345 9.01 -12.94 21.48
N THR A 346 8.44 -13.28 22.64
CA THR A 346 8.67 -12.51 23.88
C THR A 346 9.97 -12.98 24.55
N PRO A 347 10.59 -12.17 25.44
CA PRO A 347 11.75 -12.59 26.23
C PRO A 347 11.48 -13.76 27.20
N ASP A 348 10.23 -14.16 27.39
CA ASP A 348 9.82 -15.24 28.28
C ASP A 348 9.37 -16.46 27.47
N GLN A 349 10.22 -17.48 27.41
CA GLN A 349 9.95 -18.70 26.65
C GLN A 349 8.73 -19.48 27.17
N LYS A 350 8.48 -19.47 28.48
CA LYS A 350 7.31 -20.15 29.03
C LYS A 350 6.03 -19.47 28.59
N LEU A 351 6.03 -18.12 28.57
CA LEU A 351 4.90 -17.36 28.06
C LEU A 351 4.66 -17.62 26.56
N ASN A 352 5.71 -17.73 25.76
CA ASN A 352 5.57 -18.04 24.32
C ASN A 352 4.81 -19.37 24.12
N GLN A 353 5.14 -20.40 24.90
CA GLN A 353 4.40 -21.68 24.90
C GLN A 353 2.95 -21.52 25.37
N GLU A 354 2.71 -20.76 26.44
CA GLU A 354 1.36 -20.48 26.97
C GLU A 354 0.49 -19.73 25.95
N LEU A 355 1.10 -18.91 25.09
CA LEU A 355 0.43 -18.16 24.03
C LEU A 355 0.18 -18.99 22.76
N CYS A 356 0.79 -20.17 22.60
CA CYS A 356 0.58 -21.01 21.42
C CYS A 356 -0.83 -21.63 21.38
N GLY A 357 -1.31 -21.91 20.16
CA GLY A 357 -2.60 -22.54 19.91
C GLY A 357 -3.46 -21.76 18.95
N TYR A 358 -4.78 -21.95 18.99
CA TYR A 358 -5.70 -21.28 18.06
C TYR A 358 -6.40 -20.10 18.71
N TYR A 359 -6.52 -19.02 17.96
CA TYR A 359 -7.24 -17.80 18.36
C TYR A 359 -8.31 -17.46 17.33
N ARG A 360 -9.38 -16.85 17.83
CA ARG A 360 -10.36 -16.16 17.00
C ARG A 360 -9.79 -14.80 16.64
N VAL A 361 -9.62 -14.55 15.35
CA VAL A 361 -9.19 -13.26 14.81
C VAL A 361 -10.40 -12.58 14.21
N VAL A 362 -10.77 -11.40 14.69
CA VAL A 362 -11.86 -10.61 14.12
C VAL A 362 -11.42 -10.07 12.77
N THR A 363 -12.19 -10.38 11.73
CA THR A 363 -11.84 -10.08 10.32
C THR A 363 -12.82 -9.18 9.60
N ALA A 364 -14.04 -9.06 10.12
CA ALA A 364 -15.06 -8.09 9.73
C ALA A 364 -16.16 -8.07 10.79
N TYR A 365 -17.18 -7.24 10.59
CA TYR A 365 -18.38 -7.21 11.41
C TYR A 365 -19.09 -8.57 11.45
N GLY A 366 -19.30 -9.10 12.65
CA GLY A 366 -19.86 -10.43 12.88
C GLY A 366 -19.02 -11.61 12.35
N GLU A 367 -17.79 -11.37 11.88
CA GLU A 367 -16.95 -12.39 11.26
C GLU A 367 -15.60 -12.56 11.98
N PHE A 368 -15.18 -13.82 12.10
CA PHE A 368 -13.86 -14.17 12.60
C PHE A 368 -13.24 -15.30 11.79
N THR A 369 -11.91 -15.39 11.83
CA THR A 369 -11.13 -16.49 11.26
C THR A 369 -10.30 -17.14 12.37
N MET A 370 -10.24 -18.48 12.37
CA MET A 370 -9.39 -19.22 13.29
C MET A 370 -7.96 -19.20 12.78
N CYS A 371 -7.04 -18.58 13.52
CA CYS A 371 -5.62 -18.54 13.18
C CYS A 371 -4.80 -19.27 14.23
N ARG A 372 -3.76 -19.98 13.79
CA ARG A 372 -2.80 -20.64 14.67
C ARG A 372 -1.72 -19.65 15.09
N VAL A 373 -1.32 -19.71 16.34
CA VAL A 373 -0.15 -19.01 16.91
C VAL A 373 0.87 -20.07 17.31
N SER A 374 2.14 -19.84 16.96
CA SER A 374 3.29 -20.68 17.33
C SER A 374 4.46 -19.83 17.81
N GLU A 375 5.42 -20.48 18.45
CA GLU A 375 6.74 -19.90 18.66
C GLU A 375 7.43 -19.66 17.31
N ASN A 376 8.35 -18.70 17.29
CA ASN A 376 9.22 -18.39 16.16
C ASN A 376 10.26 -19.48 15.89
#